data_AF-A0A1I6UGP5-F1
#
_entry.id   AF-A0A1I6UGP5-F1
#
_cell.length_a   1.000
_cell.length_b   1.000
_cell.length_c   1.000
_cell.angle_alpha   90.00
_cell.angle_beta   90.00
_cell.angle_gamma   90.00
#
_symmetry.space_group_name_H-M   'P 1'
#
loop_
_entity.id
_entity.type
_entity.pdbx_description
1 polymer ?
#
loop_
_entity_poly.entity_id
_entity_poly.type
_entity_poly.pdbx_seq_one_letter_code
_entity_poly.pdbx_strand_id
1 'polypeptide(L)'
;MAREDVQEKWEARIAAFRSSGEKAIKWCKDNQVNRRHLYAWLKRLSSSSSDANSTKSTTFVKANVTPESKPTPSACPLCIRIGTAVIEVEPGFNPALLRDVVQALEAEC
;
A
#
# COMPACT_ATOMS: atom_id res chain seq x y z
N MET A 1 25.05 -4.46 -31.91
CA MET A 1 23.63 -4.12 -32.21
C MET A 1 23.24 -3.04 -31.22
N ALA A 2 22.90 -1.86 -31.74
CA ALA A 2 22.89 -0.62 -30.98
C ALA A 2 21.75 -0.65 -29.95
N ARG A 3 21.96 -0.03 -28.79
CA ARG A 3 20.92 0.10 -27.76
C ARG A 3 19.69 0.86 -28.30
N GLU A 4 19.92 1.72 -29.28
CA GLU A 4 18.94 2.50 -30.04
C GLU A 4 17.97 1.60 -30.83
N ASP A 5 18.48 0.62 -31.59
CA ASP A 5 17.66 -0.32 -32.36
C ASP A 5 16.64 -1.09 -31.51
N VAL A 6 17.00 -1.36 -30.25
CA VAL A 6 16.14 -2.06 -29.30
C VAL A 6 15.08 -1.12 -28.77
N GLN A 7 15.45 0.13 -28.47
CA GLN A 7 14.53 1.13 -27.93
C GLN A 7 13.43 1.47 -28.93
N GLU A 8 13.76 1.77 -30.19
CA GLU A 8 12.77 2.07 -31.23
C GLU A 8 11.75 0.93 -31.41
N LYS A 9 12.24 -0.32 -31.41
CA LYS A 9 11.37 -1.51 -31.51
C LYS A 9 10.39 -1.60 -30.35
N TRP A 10 10.81 -1.22 -29.14
CA TRP A 10 9.95 -1.25 -27.96
C TRP A 10 9.01 -0.05 -27.88
N GLU A 11 9.43 1.11 -28.37
CA GLU A 11 8.56 2.28 -28.53
C GLU A 11 7.42 2.01 -29.51
N ALA A 12 7.71 1.46 -30.68
CA ALA A 12 6.69 1.06 -31.65
C ALA A 12 5.71 0.04 -31.07
N ARG A 13 6.22 -0.95 -30.32
CA ARG A 13 5.41 -1.96 -29.63
C ARG A 13 4.51 -1.36 -28.55
N ILE A 14 5.03 -0.43 -27.76
CA ILE A 14 4.25 0.24 -26.70
C ILE A 14 3.20 1.18 -27.31
N ALA A 15 3.51 1.85 -28.43
CA ALA A 15 2.55 2.64 -29.17
C ALA A 15 1.39 1.76 -29.69
N ALA A 16 1.70 0.59 -30.26
CA ALA A 16 0.69 -0.39 -30.69
C ALA A 16 -0.13 -0.96 -29.51
N PHE A 17 0.50 -1.17 -28.35
CA PHE A 17 -0.21 -1.55 -27.13
C PHE A 17 -1.17 -0.46 -26.67
N ARG A 18 -0.73 0.79 -26.62
CA ARG A 18 -1.58 1.92 -26.20
C ARG A 18 -2.72 2.18 -27.17
N SER A 19 -2.50 2.06 -28.49
CA SER A 19 -3.55 2.22 -29.49
C SER A 19 -4.57 1.08 -29.46
N SER A 20 -4.14 -0.14 -29.10
CA SER A 20 -5.05 -1.29 -28.98
C SER A 20 -6.06 -1.14 -27.84
N GLY A 21 -5.73 -0.37 -26.79
CA GLY A 21 -6.58 -0.23 -25.60
C GLY A 21 -6.83 -1.55 -24.84
N GLU A 22 -6.15 -2.63 -25.23
CA GLU A 22 -6.35 -3.95 -24.66
C GLU A 22 -5.61 -4.14 -23.34
N LYS A 23 -6.07 -5.09 -22.52
CA LYS A 23 -5.36 -5.46 -21.29
C LYS A 23 -4.00 -6.06 -21.65
N ALA A 24 -2.96 -5.67 -20.91
CA ALA A 24 -1.58 -6.11 -21.10
C ALA A 24 -1.43 -7.63 -21.23
N ILE A 25 -2.24 -8.41 -20.51
CA ILE A 25 -2.23 -9.88 -20.56
C ILE A 25 -2.63 -10.40 -21.94
N LYS A 26 -3.70 -9.85 -22.53
CA LYS A 26 -4.21 -10.27 -23.84
C LYS A 26 -3.24 -9.85 -24.94
N TRP A 27 -2.80 -8.60 -24.91
CA TRP A 27 -1.84 -8.08 -25.88
C TRP A 27 -0.50 -8.82 -25.84
N CYS A 28 0.01 -9.17 -24.65
CA CYS A 28 1.23 -9.96 -24.50
C CYS A 28 1.08 -11.38 -25.07
N LYS A 29 -0.11 -11.97 -24.95
CA LYS A 29 -0.41 -13.30 -25.51
C LYS A 29 -0.41 -13.27 -27.03
N ASP A 30 -1.05 -12.27 -27.62
CA ASP A 30 -1.22 -12.16 -29.07
C ASP A 30 0.08 -11.72 -29.78
N ASN A 31 0.89 -10.88 -29.13
CA ASN A 31 2.17 -10.39 -29.68
C ASN A 31 3.37 -11.22 -29.22
N GLN A 32 3.16 -12.33 -28.48
CA GLN A 32 4.21 -13.19 -27.90
C GLN A 32 5.28 -12.39 -27.11
N VAL A 33 4.85 -11.33 -26.42
CA VAL A 33 5.73 -10.47 -25.64
C VAL A 33 5.72 -10.91 -24.18
N ASN A 34 6.90 -11.02 -23.57
CA ASN A 34 6.98 -11.31 -22.14
C ASN A 34 6.39 -10.13 -21.34
N ARG A 35 5.35 -10.41 -20.55
CA ARG A 35 4.68 -9.44 -19.67
C ARG A 35 5.65 -8.67 -18.78
N ARG A 36 6.67 -9.35 -18.24
CA ARG A 36 7.70 -8.71 -17.40
C ARG A 36 8.51 -7.68 -18.18
N HIS A 37 8.84 -7.98 -19.44
CA HIS A 37 9.56 -7.05 -20.31
C HIS A 37 8.68 -5.86 -20.70
N LEU A 38 7.39 -6.10 -20.98
CA LEU A 38 6.43 -5.02 -21.26
C LEU A 38 6.37 -4.01 -20.09
N TYR A 39 6.19 -4.47 -18.85
CA TYR A 39 6.18 -3.57 -17.69
C TYR A 39 7.52 -2.87 -17.47
N ALA A 40 8.63 -3.58 -17.68
CA ALA A 40 9.96 -2.98 -17.57
C ALA A 40 10.15 -1.85 -18.60
N TRP A 41 9.69 -2.03 -19.83
CA TRP A 41 9.74 -1.01 -20.88
C TRP A 41 8.74 0.12 -20.65
N LEU A 42 7.54 -0.18 -20.18
CA LEU A 42 6.55 0.84 -19.81
C LEU A 42 7.13 1.80 -18.74
N LYS A 43 7.80 1.23 -17.73
CA LYS A 43 8.49 1.99 -16.67
C LYS A 43 9.68 2.78 -17.21
N ARG A 44 10.47 2.20 -18.12
CA ARG A 44 11.63 2.87 -18.74
C ARG A 44 11.20 4.05 -19.61
N LEU A 45 10.16 3.89 -20.43
CA LEU A 45 9.62 4.97 -21.25
C LEU A 45 8.98 6.06 -20.37
N SER A 46 8.26 5.70 -19.30
CA SER A 46 7.71 6.69 -18.37
C SER A 46 8.78 7.45 -17.58
N SER A 47 9.93 6.81 -17.29
CA SER A 47 11.07 7.52 -16.68
C SER A 47 11.88 8.32 -17.70
N SER A 48 11.88 7.91 -18.97
CA SER A 48 12.62 8.61 -20.04
C SER A 48 11.97 9.91 -20.46
N SER A 49 10.69 10.13 -20.18
CA SER A 49 10.05 11.45 -20.30
C SER A 49 10.43 12.42 -19.18
N SER A 50 11.13 11.94 -18.15
CA SER A 50 11.44 12.72 -16.95
C SER A 50 12.94 12.93 -16.73
N ASP A 51 13.83 12.04 -17.17
CA ASP A 51 15.27 12.23 -16.96
C ASP A 51 16.11 11.43 -17.97
N ALA A 52 16.52 12.08 -19.04
CA ALA A 52 17.89 11.86 -19.51
C ALA A 52 18.79 12.48 -18.45
N ASN A 53 19.59 11.64 -17.76
CA ASN A 53 20.54 11.98 -16.70
C ASN A 53 20.06 11.82 -15.25
N SER A 54 19.83 10.57 -14.81
CA SER A 54 20.11 10.24 -13.42
C SER A 54 20.46 8.76 -13.27
N THR A 55 21.76 8.49 -13.16
CA THR A 55 22.30 7.37 -12.39
C THR A 55 21.42 7.19 -11.17
N LYS A 56 20.80 6.03 -11.02
CA LYS A 56 19.85 5.67 -9.96
C LYS A 56 20.34 6.10 -8.58
N SER A 57 20.10 7.35 -8.21
CA SER A 57 19.94 7.76 -6.84
C SER A 57 18.59 7.22 -6.46
N THR A 58 18.58 6.27 -5.54
CA THR A 58 17.37 5.87 -4.84
C THR A 58 16.83 7.13 -4.16
N THR A 59 15.94 7.87 -4.83
CA THR A 59 15.27 9.02 -4.23
C THR A 59 14.36 8.48 -3.14
N PHE A 60 14.89 8.42 -1.93
CA PHE A 60 14.10 8.26 -0.72
C PHE A 60 13.16 9.46 -0.67
N VAL A 61 11.89 9.23 -1.00
CA VAL A 61 10.83 10.18 -0.70
C VAL A 61 10.80 10.29 0.82
N LYS A 62 11.04 11.49 1.36
CA LYS A 62 10.71 11.77 2.77
C LYS A 62 9.21 11.50 2.90
N ALA A 63 8.86 10.36 3.47
CA ALA A 63 7.55 10.18 4.03
C ALA A 63 7.45 11.27 5.11
N ASN A 64 6.68 12.32 4.83
CA ASN A 64 6.06 13.05 5.91
C ASN A 64 5.15 12.03 6.57
N VAL A 65 5.69 11.36 7.58
CA VAL A 65 4.89 10.82 8.65
C VAL A 65 4.23 12.05 9.21
N THR A 66 3.04 12.37 8.70
CA THR A 66 2.05 13.06 9.52
C THR A 66 2.14 12.32 10.83
N PRO A 67 2.52 12.96 11.95
CA PRO A 67 2.40 12.27 13.22
C PRO A 67 0.98 11.76 13.19
N GLU A 68 0.78 10.43 13.14
CA GLU A 68 -0.53 9.85 13.39
C GLU A 68 -1.01 10.64 14.57
N SER A 69 -2.10 11.41 14.37
CA SER A 69 -2.65 12.31 15.36
C SER A 69 -2.51 11.58 16.66
N LYS A 70 -1.51 12.02 17.46
CA LYS A 70 -1.01 11.32 18.66
C LYS A 70 -2.24 10.70 19.25
N PRO A 71 -2.40 9.35 19.29
CA PRO A 71 -3.69 8.73 19.56
C PRO A 71 -4.23 9.51 20.72
N THR A 72 -5.29 10.29 20.45
CA THR A 72 -5.83 11.24 21.41
C THR A 72 -5.86 10.44 22.68
N PRO A 73 -5.11 10.79 23.75
CA PRO A 73 -4.96 9.88 24.88
C PRO A 73 -6.39 9.53 25.23
N SER A 74 -6.75 8.28 24.95
CA SER A 74 -8.14 7.88 25.06
C SER A 74 -8.48 8.25 26.49
N ALA A 75 -9.58 8.97 26.70
CA ALA A 75 -9.98 9.37 28.04
C ALA A 75 -10.08 8.15 28.98
N CYS A 76 -10.06 6.94 28.41
CA CYS A 76 -9.80 5.68 29.09
C CYS A 76 -8.31 5.33 29.27
N PRO A 77 -7.75 5.48 30.49
CA PRO A 77 -6.45 4.94 30.87
C PRO A 77 -6.40 3.39 30.89
N LEU A 78 -7.55 2.69 30.92
CA LEU A 78 -7.59 1.24 31.07
C LEU A 78 -8.72 0.61 30.23
N CYS A 79 -8.36 -0.26 29.30
CA CYS A 79 -9.28 -1.11 28.55
C CYS A 79 -9.14 -2.57 29.00
N ILE A 80 -10.24 -3.18 29.44
CA ILE A 80 -10.31 -4.58 29.87
C ILE A 80 -11.08 -5.38 28.83
N ARG A 81 -10.60 -6.56 28.45
CA ARG A 81 -11.27 -7.45 27.49
C ARG A 81 -11.57 -8.79 28.13
N ILE A 82 -12.83 -9.21 28.09
CA ILE A 82 -13.30 -10.51 28.62
C ILE A 82 -14.13 -11.17 27.52
N GLY A 83 -13.62 -12.25 26.92
CA GLY A 83 -14.26 -12.88 25.77
C GLY A 83 -14.45 -11.89 24.61
N THR A 84 -15.71 -11.65 24.24
CA THR A 84 -16.12 -10.66 23.23
C THR A 84 -16.42 -9.27 23.81
N ALA A 85 -16.53 -9.14 25.13
CA ALA A 85 -16.82 -7.88 25.79
C ALA A 85 -15.54 -7.03 25.96
N VAL A 86 -15.69 -5.72 25.76
CA VAL A 86 -14.65 -4.71 25.98
C VAL A 86 -15.20 -3.69 26.96
N ILE A 87 -14.45 -3.44 28.03
CA ILE A 87 -14.80 -2.49 29.09
C ILE A 87 -13.76 -1.37 29.08
N GLU A 88 -14.26 -0.15 28.97
CA GLU A 88 -13.49 1.09 28.99
C GLU A 88 -13.60 1.71 30.40
N VAL A 89 -12.46 1.89 31.07
CA VAL A 89 -12.40 2.35 32.47
C VAL A 89 -11.65 3.69 32.56
N GLU A 90 -12.37 4.70 33.04
CA GLU A 90 -11.87 6.05 33.30
C GLU A 90 -11.26 6.20 34.71
N PRO A 91 -10.35 7.16 34.95
CA PRO A 91 -9.81 7.42 36.28
C PRO A 91 -10.92 7.90 37.24
N GLY A 92 -10.94 7.39 38.48
CA GLY A 92 -11.97 7.73 39.47
C GLY A 92 -13.19 6.80 39.47
N PHE A 93 -13.14 5.70 38.72
CA PHE A 93 -14.15 4.66 38.76
C PHE A 93 -14.25 3.98 40.13
N ASN A 94 -15.42 3.42 40.44
CA ASN A 94 -15.63 2.64 41.66
C ASN A 94 -15.13 1.20 41.47
N PRO A 95 -14.13 0.74 42.23
CA PRO A 95 -13.58 -0.61 42.09
C PRO A 95 -14.58 -1.72 42.44
N ALA A 96 -15.52 -1.47 43.36
CA ALA A 96 -16.56 -2.46 43.68
C ALA A 96 -17.52 -2.67 42.50
N LEU A 97 -17.92 -1.59 41.83
CA LEU A 97 -18.79 -1.64 40.66
C LEU A 97 -18.10 -2.34 39.48
N LEU A 98 -16.82 -2.06 39.23
CA LEU A 98 -16.07 -2.76 38.18
C LEU A 98 -16.02 -4.27 38.44
N ARG A 99 -15.82 -4.67 39.70
CA ARG A 99 -15.77 -6.09 40.09
C ARG A 99 -17.09 -6.80 39.84
N ASP A 100 -18.21 -6.17 40.20
CA ASP A 100 -19.55 -6.74 39.99
C ASP A 100 -19.85 -6.90 38.49
N VAL A 101 -19.48 -5.92 37.66
CA VAL A 101 -19.64 -5.97 36.20
C VAL A 101 -18.79 -7.09 35.58
N VAL A 102 -17.53 -7.21 36.01
CA VAL A 102 -16.63 -8.29 35.55
C VAL A 102 -17.19 -9.66 35.92
N GLN A 103 -17.68 -9.82 37.15
CA GLN A 103 -18.25 -11.08 37.63
C GLN A 103 -19.54 -11.47 36.89
N ALA A 104 -20.40 -10.50 36.55
CA ALA A 104 -21.59 -10.75 35.75
C ALA A 104 -21.23 -11.22 34.32
N LEU A 105 -20.18 -10.64 33.72
CA LEU A 105 -19.72 -11.00 32.37
C LEU A 105 -19.01 -12.37 32.34
N GLU A 106 -18.35 -12.78 33.42
CA GLU A 106 -17.78 -14.13 33.55
C GLU A 106 -18.87 -15.22 33.65
N ALA A 107 -20.05 -14.92 34.21
CA ALA A 107 -21.13 -15.90 34.37
C ALA A 107 -21.90 -16.20 33.07
N GLU A 108 -21.77 -15.35 32.05
CA GLU A 108 -22.45 -15.45 30.75
C GLU A 108 -21.54 -16.04 29.65
N CYS A 109 -20.29 -16.40 29.96
CA CYS A 109 -19.34 -17.07 29.07
C CYS A 109 -19.16 -18.55 29.45
#